data_AF-A0A1S1P2H7-F1
#
_entry.id   AF-A0A1S1P2H7-F1
#
_cell.length_a   1.000
_cell.length_b   1.000
_cell.length_c   1.000
_cell.angle_alpha   90.00
_cell.angle_beta   90.00
_cell.angle_gamma   90.00
#
_symmetry.space_group_name_H-M   'P 1'
#
loop_
_entity.id
_entity.type
_entity.pdbx_description
1 polymer ?
#
loop_
_entity_poly.entity_id
_entity_poly.type
_entity_poly.pdbx_seq_one_letter_code
_entity_poly.pdbx_strand_id
1 'polypeptide(L)'
;MNAAPVVPVYSFSVWILAGFDPLLILIAVFLGWKADQFGKVFIAAIAALGVSVLFAWLVTRIGLPWPAPVAADLPTFFPVRTVSAFLWAAAGYGARRVLKRRH
;
A
#
# COMPACT_ATOMS: atom_id res chain seq x y z
N MET A 1 1.37 -22.39 -33.62
CA MET A 1 2.12 -21.13 -33.45
C MET A 1 1.93 -20.68 -32.03
N ASN A 2 2.97 -20.67 -31.20
CA ASN A 2 2.88 -20.15 -29.83
C ASN A 2 2.94 -18.63 -29.93
N ALA A 3 1.89 -17.93 -29.51
CA ALA A 3 1.90 -16.47 -29.47
C ALA A 3 3.06 -15.98 -28.57
N ALA A 4 3.74 -14.91 -28.99
CA ALA A 4 4.75 -14.28 -28.16
C ALA A 4 4.13 -13.84 -26.82
N PRO A 5 4.83 -13.99 -25.69
CA PRO A 5 4.32 -13.53 -24.40
C PRO A 5 4.05 -12.03 -24.45
N VAL A 6 2.80 -11.63 -24.20
CA VAL A 6 2.39 -10.22 -24.15
C VAL A 6 2.64 -9.72 -22.74
N VAL A 7 3.53 -8.74 -22.59
CA VAL A 7 3.76 -8.06 -21.31
C VAL A 7 2.66 -7.00 -21.14
N PRO A 8 1.86 -7.05 -20.06
CA PRO A 8 0.86 -6.03 -19.80
C PRO A 8 1.52 -4.67 -19.58
N VAL A 9 1.09 -3.64 -20.33
CA VAL A 9 1.51 -2.26 -20.14
C VAL A 9 0.39 -1.50 -19.43
N TYR A 10 0.70 -0.96 -18.25
CA TYR A 10 -0.25 -0.19 -17.44
C TYR A 10 -0.04 1.32 -17.63
N SER A 11 -1.13 2.07 -17.74
CA SER A 11 -1.06 3.53 -17.78
C SER A 11 -0.58 4.10 -16.44
N PHE A 12 0.04 5.28 -16.46
CA PHE A 12 0.55 5.96 -15.26
C PHE A 12 -0.52 6.09 -14.17
N SER A 13 -1.77 6.39 -14.53
CA SER A 13 -2.87 6.49 -13.58
C SER A 13 -3.10 5.20 -12.78
N VAL A 14 -2.92 4.03 -13.40
CA VAL A 14 -3.05 2.72 -12.71
C VAL A 14 -1.94 2.54 -11.69
N TRP A 15 -0.71 2.93 -12.03
CA TRP A 15 0.41 2.93 -11.08
C TRP A 15 0.11 3.78 -9.86
N ILE A 16 -0.42 4.99 -10.07
CA ILE A 16 -0.80 5.88 -8.97
C ILE A 16 -1.91 5.26 -8.14
N LEU A 17 -2.98 4.75 -8.76
CA LEU A 17 -4.10 4.10 -8.06
C LEU A 17 -3.64 2.92 -7.19
N ALA A 18 -2.62 2.17 -7.60
CA ALA A 18 -2.05 1.10 -6.77
C ALA A 18 -1.53 1.63 -5.42
N GLY A 19 -0.97 2.84 -5.40
CA GLY A 19 -0.51 3.52 -4.19
C GLY A 19 -1.63 4.06 -3.29
N PHE A 20 -2.85 4.13 -3.80
CA PHE A 20 -4.05 4.58 -3.07
C PHE A 20 -4.95 3.42 -2.64
N ASP A 21 -4.38 2.23 -2.43
CA ASP A 21 -5.11 1.10 -1.87
C ASP A 21 -5.69 1.46 -0.47
N PRO A 22 -7.02 1.42 -0.30
CA PRO A 22 -7.65 1.89 0.93
C PRO A 22 -7.23 1.09 2.16
N LEU A 23 -6.94 -0.21 2.02
CA LEU A 23 -6.48 -1.00 3.15
C LEU A 23 -5.02 -0.68 3.49
N LEU A 24 -4.18 -0.52 2.48
CA LEU A 24 -2.78 -0.10 2.66
C LEU A 24 -2.72 1.25 3.37
N ILE A 25 -3.52 2.23 2.93
CA ILE A 25 -3.63 3.54 3.56
C ILE A 25 -4.05 3.39 5.01
N LEU A 26 -5.13 2.66 5.27
CA LEU A 26 -5.70 2.51 6.61
C LEU A 26 -4.67 1.93 7.59
N ILE A 27 -4.02 0.82 7.22
CA ILE A 27 -3.04 0.15 8.07
C ILE A 27 -1.79 1.01 8.23
N ALA A 28 -1.28 1.60 7.14
CA ALA A 28 -0.07 2.41 7.17
C ALA A 28 -0.26 3.65 8.07
N VAL A 29 -1.35 4.39 7.89
CA VAL A 29 -1.68 5.56 8.70
C VAL A 29 -1.88 5.17 10.17
N PHE A 30 -2.62 4.09 10.43
CA PHE A 30 -2.88 3.63 11.80
C PHE A 30 -1.59 3.23 12.53
N LEU A 31 -0.75 2.40 11.91
CA LEU A 31 0.52 1.96 12.49
C LEU A 31 1.54 3.10 12.58
N GLY A 32 1.60 3.95 11.56
CA GLY A 32 2.42 5.16 11.56
C GLY A 32 2.05 6.13 12.68
N TRP A 33 0.75 6.31 12.93
CA TRP A 33 0.27 7.08 14.09
C TRP A 33 0.74 6.47 15.40
N LYS A 34 0.68 5.14 15.55
CA LYS A 34 1.13 4.46 16.78
C LYS A 34 2.65 4.44 16.94
N ALA A 35 3.44 4.71 15.90
CA ALA A 35 4.89 4.70 15.96
C ALA A 35 5.48 5.80 16.86
N ASP A 36 6.32 5.40 17.82
CA ASP A 36 7.01 6.33 18.72
C ASP A 36 8.31 6.89 18.13
N GLN A 37 8.97 6.13 17.25
CA GLN A 37 10.25 6.46 16.62
C GLN A 37 10.14 6.43 15.10
N PHE A 38 10.99 7.19 14.42
CA PHE A 38 10.99 7.23 12.96
C PHE A 38 11.30 5.85 12.35
N GLY A 39 12.20 5.07 12.97
CA GLY A 39 12.48 3.70 12.53
C GLY A 39 11.24 2.79 12.53
N LYS A 40 10.28 3.01 13.46
CA LYS A 40 9.02 2.25 13.49
C LYS A 40 8.11 2.59 12.30
N VAL A 41 8.33 3.70 11.59
CA VAL A 41 7.60 4.03 10.35
C VAL A 41 7.95 3.06 9.24
N PHE A 42 9.22 2.64 9.12
CA PHE A 42 9.61 1.61 8.16
C PHE A 42 8.95 0.26 8.47
N ILE A 43 8.92 -0.11 9.75
CA ILE A 43 8.24 -1.34 10.20
C ILE A 43 6.74 -1.26 9.90
N ALA A 44 6.11 -0.11 10.17
CA ALA A 44 4.71 0.13 9.86
C ALA A 44 4.43 0.02 8.35
N ALA A 45 5.31 0.54 7.50
CA ALA A 45 5.19 0.45 6.05
C ALA A 45 5.28 -1.01 5.55
N ILE A 46 6.25 -1.78 6.05
CA ILE A 46 6.41 -3.20 5.70
C ILE A 46 5.19 -4.01 6.18
N ALA A 47 4.73 -3.77 7.41
CA ALA A 47 3.54 -4.43 7.95
C ALA A 47 2.28 -4.09 7.14
N ALA A 48 2.08 -2.81 6.79
CA ALA A 48 0.96 -2.37 5.97
C ALA A 48 0.99 -3.01 4.58
N LEU A 49 2.16 -3.03 3.93
CA LEU A 49 2.34 -3.68 2.64
C LEU A 49 2.00 -5.17 2.75
N GLY A 50 2.57 -5.89 3.72
CA GLY A 50 2.31 -7.31 3.94
C GLY A 50 0.82 -7.62 4.16
N VAL A 51 0.16 -6.88 5.04
CA VAL A 51 -1.28 -7.03 5.30
C VAL A 51 -2.11 -6.74 4.05
N SER A 52 -1.80 -5.66 3.32
CA SER A 52 -2.53 -5.29 2.10
C SER A 52 -2.36 -6.32 0.98
N VAL A 53 -1.18 -6.96 0.87
CA VAL A 53 -0.91 -8.01 -0.12
C VAL A 53 -1.68 -9.28 0.21
N LEU A 54 -1.64 -9.72 1.48
CA LEU A 54 -2.39 -10.90 1.92
C LEU A 54 -3.90 -10.70 1.75
N PHE A 55 -4.40 -9.52 2.08
CA PHE A 55 -5.81 -9.19 1.90
C PHE A 55 -6.21 -9.15 0.42
N ALA A 56 -5.37 -8.57 -0.44
CA ALA A 56 -5.67 -8.55 -1.86
C ALA A 56 -5.67 -9.95 -2.50
N TRP A 57 -4.78 -10.83 -2.04
CA TRP A 57 -4.82 -12.24 -2.42
C TRP A 57 -6.15 -12.87 -2.01
N LEU A 58 -6.65 -12.59 -0.80
CA LEU A 58 -7.94 -13.09 -0.32
C LEU A 58 -9.12 -12.54 -1.14
N VAL A 59 -9.15 -11.23 -1.39
CA VAL A 59 -10.21 -10.53 -2.15
C VAL A 59 -10.28 -11.03 -3.59
N THR A 60 -9.13 -11.23 -4.23
CA THR A 60 -9.07 -11.79 -5.59
C THR A 60 -9.45 -13.26 -5.65
N ARG A 61 -9.13 -14.05 -4.61
CA ARG A 61 -9.59 -15.44 -4.48
C ARG A 61 -11.10 -15.58 -4.40
N ILE A 62 -11.80 -14.64 -3.75
CA ILE A 62 -13.26 -14.67 -3.57
C ILE A 62 -14.03 -13.87 -4.64
N GLY A 63 -13.33 -13.25 -5.61
CA GLY A 63 -13.94 -12.49 -6.69
C GLY A 63 -14.60 -11.17 -6.26
N LEU A 64 -14.22 -10.62 -5.10
CA LEU A 64 -14.76 -9.36 -4.62
C LEU A 64 -14.12 -8.18 -5.38
N PRO A 65 -14.91 -7.25 -5.94
CA PRO A 65 -14.35 -6.09 -6.63
C PRO A 65 -13.61 -5.18 -5.65
N TRP A 66 -12.40 -4.76 -6.02
CA TRP A 66 -11.56 -3.88 -5.20
C TRP A 66 -11.17 -2.62 -5.98
N PRO A 67 -11.24 -1.42 -5.35
CA PRO A 67 -11.02 -0.16 -6.05
C PRO A 67 -9.56 0.07 -6.47
N ALA A 68 -8.59 -0.54 -5.78
CA ALA A 68 -7.19 -0.49 -6.19
C ALA A 68 -6.86 -1.65 -7.14
N PRO A 69 -5.92 -1.46 -8.09
CA PRO A 69 -5.43 -2.53 -8.94
C PRO A 69 -4.60 -3.49 -8.10
N VAL A 70 -5.27 -4.49 -7.52
CA VAL A 70 -4.63 -5.50 -6.70
C VAL A 70 -5.07 -6.87 -7.16
N ALA A 71 -4.09 -7.70 -7.51
CA ALA A 71 -4.28 -9.09 -7.87
C ALA A 71 -3.17 -9.93 -7.24
N ALA A 72 -3.46 -11.21 -7.02
CA ALA A 72 -2.48 -12.19 -6.60
C ALA A 72 -1.24 -12.22 -7.52
N ASP A 73 -1.41 -11.79 -8.77
CA ASP A 73 -0.42 -11.91 -9.84
C ASP A 73 0.25 -10.58 -10.19
N LEU A 74 0.07 -9.53 -9.38
CA LEU A 74 0.59 -8.18 -9.63
C LEU A 74 1.76 -7.74 -8.70
N PRO A 75 2.87 -8.49 -8.58
CA PRO A 75 4.13 -7.97 -8.01
C PRO A 75 4.60 -6.69 -8.70
N THR A 76 4.18 -6.46 -9.95
CA THR A 76 4.48 -5.28 -10.76
C THR A 76 4.27 -3.97 -10.00
N PHE A 77 3.23 -3.87 -9.17
CA PHE A 77 2.91 -2.64 -8.44
C PHE A 77 3.60 -2.52 -7.08
N PHE A 78 4.37 -3.51 -6.64
CA PHE A 78 5.02 -3.50 -5.33
C PHE A 78 5.94 -2.28 -5.11
N PRO A 79 6.74 -1.81 -6.09
CA PRO A 79 7.57 -0.63 -5.90
C PRO A 79 6.76 0.60 -5.49
N VAL A 80 5.68 0.90 -6.22
CA VAL A 80 4.82 2.05 -5.92
C VAL A 80 4.10 1.85 -4.59
N ARG A 81 3.53 0.66 -4.35
CA ARG A 81 2.84 0.34 -3.09
C ARG A 81 3.77 0.44 -1.87
N THR A 82 5.04 0.08 -2.02
CA THR A 82 6.04 0.20 -0.96
C THR A 82 6.32 1.65 -0.62
N VAL A 83 6.56 2.48 -1.65
CA VAL A 83 6.75 3.93 -1.47
C VAL A 83 5.50 4.56 -0.85
N SER A 84 4.31 4.23 -1.36
CA SER A 84 3.06 4.73 -0.80
C SER A 84 2.83 4.28 0.64
N ALA A 85 3.10 3.03 0.99
CA ALA A 85 2.97 2.54 2.37
C ALA A 85 3.88 3.32 3.32
N PHE A 86 5.10 3.62 2.89
CA PHE A 86 6.01 4.48 3.63
C PHE A 86 5.49 5.91 3.78
N LEU A 87 5.02 6.53 2.69
CA LEU A 87 4.48 7.89 2.71
C LEU A 87 3.24 8.01 3.62
N TRP A 88 2.32 7.04 3.56
CA TRP A 88 1.12 7.02 4.41
C TRP A 88 1.46 6.77 5.88
N ALA A 89 2.41 5.89 6.17
CA ALA A 89 2.89 5.68 7.53
C ALA A 89 3.60 6.94 8.08
N ALA A 90 4.42 7.59 7.26
CA ALA A 90 5.07 8.85 7.61
C ALA A 90 4.05 9.97 7.84
N ALA A 91 3.00 10.04 7.03
CA ALA A 91 1.89 10.97 7.21
C ALA A 91 1.18 10.76 8.55
N GLY A 92 0.83 9.52 8.90
CA GLY A 92 0.22 9.18 10.20
C GLY A 92 1.13 9.55 11.39
N TYR A 93 2.42 9.24 11.29
CA TYR A 93 3.43 9.58 12.29
C TYR A 93 3.61 11.10 12.46
N GLY A 94 3.65 11.83 11.34
CA GLY A 94 3.78 13.28 11.30
C GLY A 94 2.55 13.97 11.88
N ALA A 95 1.35 13.53 11.49
CA ALA A 95 0.10 14.09 11.98
C ALA A 95 -0.02 14.00 13.51
N ARG A 96 0.33 12.86 14.12
CA ARG A 96 0.37 12.71 15.59
C ARG A 96 1.32 13.69 16.26
N ARG A 97 2.50 13.94 15.67
CA ARG A 97 3.49 14.89 16.22
C ARG A 97 3.00 16.32 16.17
N VAL A 98 2.41 16.73 15.05
CA VAL A 98 1.86 18.08 14.89
C VAL A 98 0.73 18.30 15.90
N LEU A 99 -0.15 17.32 16.09
CA LEU A 99 -1.25 17.42 17.06
C LEU A 99 -0.76 17.43 18.51
N LYS A 100 0.23 16.61 18.87
CA LYS A 100 0.81 16.63 20.23
C LYS A 100 1.56 17.93 20.54
N ARG A 101 2.09 18.64 19.53
CA ARG A 101 2.74 19.95 19.72
C ARG A 101 1.76 21.11 19.93
N ARG A 102 0.49 20.93 19.57
CA ARG A 102 -0.55 21.97 19.66
C ARG A 102 -1.36 21.93 20.96
N HIS A 103 -1.16 20.89 21.78
CA HIS A 103 -1.72 20.74 23.13
C HIS A 103 -0.60 20.86 24.16
#